data_AF-A0A183CXC0-F1
#
_entry.id   AF-A0A183CXC0-F1
#
_cell.length_a   1.000
_cell.length_b   1.000
_cell.length_c   1.000
_cell.angle_alpha   90.00
_cell.angle_beta   90.00
_cell.angle_gamma   90.00
#
_symmetry.space_group_name_H-M   'P 1'
#
loop_
_entity.id
_entity.type
_entity.pdbx_description
1 polymer ?
#
loop_
_entity_poly.entity_id
_entity_poly.type
_entity_poly.pdbx_seq_one_letter_code
_entity_poly.pdbx_strand_id
1 'polypeptide(L)'
;MYGRRSTFNFTAFVKESYLGILLNFRQAVNDDHFHDQQFILLSSLCRIMAMISADGTDFLDATADKMLIVLRAFTSLGVAAASAWKTYIETLSDKALLRLLPHTLVSIEPLFQYEEGRKLLKYIFEERRLHFAAK
;
A
#
# COMPACT_ATOMS: atom_id res chain seq x y z
N MET A 1 -12.99 25.85 30.04
CA MET A 1 -11.59 25.37 30.06
C MET A 1 -11.33 24.57 28.79
N TYR A 2 -10.71 25.19 27.78
CA TYR A 2 -10.28 24.48 26.57
C TYR A 2 -8.97 23.76 26.88
N GLY A 3 -9.05 22.45 27.07
CA GLY A 3 -7.94 21.65 27.59
C GLY A 3 -7.99 20.21 27.12
N ARG A 4 -7.82 19.98 25.82
CA ARG A 4 -7.16 18.77 25.30
C ARG A 4 -6.50 19.14 23.98
N ARG A 5 -5.20 19.42 24.03
CA ARG A 5 -4.33 19.24 22.87
C ARG A 5 -4.29 17.74 22.61
N SER A 6 -5.28 17.18 21.91
CA SER A 6 -5.10 15.88 21.30
C SER A 6 -3.97 16.07 20.29
N THR A 7 -2.83 15.47 20.56
CA THR A 7 -1.75 15.35 19.57
C THR A 7 -2.36 14.83 18.28
N PHE A 8 -2.15 15.55 17.17
CA PHE A 8 -2.65 15.14 15.87
C PHE A 8 -2.16 13.70 15.61
N ASN A 9 -3.10 12.80 15.36
CA ASN A 9 -2.81 11.42 14.97
C ASN A 9 -3.23 11.29 13.49
N PHE A 10 -2.22 11.14 12.63
CA PHE A 10 -2.43 11.08 11.19
C PHE A 10 -3.32 9.89 10.82
N THR A 11 -3.08 8.72 11.41
CA THR A 11 -3.92 7.54 11.19
C THR A 11 -5.38 7.78 11.59
N ALA A 12 -5.65 8.47 12.70
CA ALA A 12 -7.03 8.76 13.12
C ALA A 12 -7.75 9.68 12.13
N PHE A 13 -7.07 10.71 11.64
CA PHE A 13 -7.60 11.57 10.57
C PHE A 13 -7.87 10.79 9.28
N VAL A 14 -6.92 9.94 8.86
CA VAL A 14 -7.09 9.12 7.66
C VAL A 14 -8.24 8.14 7.83
N LYS A 15 -8.39 7.49 8.98
CA LYS A 15 -9.47 6.54 9.27
C LYS A 15 -10.86 7.10 8.98
N GLU A 16 -11.10 8.36 9.31
CA GLU A 16 -12.41 9.03 9.10
C GLU A 16 -12.76 9.19 7.62
N SER A 17 -11.75 9.34 6.75
CA SER A 17 -11.94 9.61 5.31
C SER A 17 -11.37 8.52 4.40
N TYR A 18 -10.90 7.40 4.95
CA TYR A 18 -10.03 6.45 4.24
C TYR A 18 -10.65 5.87 2.98
N LEU A 19 -11.92 5.46 3.04
CA LEU A 19 -12.62 4.94 1.87
C LEU A 19 -12.75 6.01 0.78
N GLY A 20 -13.08 7.26 1.15
CA GLY A 20 -13.15 8.37 0.20
C GLY A 20 -11.80 8.65 -0.46
N ILE A 21 -10.72 8.62 0.33
CA ILE A 21 -9.34 8.76 -0.17
C ILE A 21 -9.02 7.65 -1.19
N LEU A 22 -9.28 6.39 -0.85
CA LEU A 22 -9.01 5.25 -1.75
C LEU A 22 -9.85 5.30 -3.04
N LEU A 23 -11.11 5.71 -2.94
CA LEU A 23 -11.98 5.85 -4.10
C LEU A 23 -11.47 6.94 -5.07
N ASN A 24 -11.03 8.08 -4.53
CA ASN A 24 -10.43 9.14 -5.34
C ASN A 24 -9.15 8.68 -6.05
N PHE A 25 -8.28 7.94 -5.35
CA PHE A 25 -7.09 7.34 -5.97
C PHE A 25 -7.46 6.39 -7.11
N ARG A 26 -8.46 5.51 -6.89
CA ARG A 26 -8.89 4.56 -7.92
C ARG A 26 -9.51 5.26 -9.14
N GLN A 27 -10.29 6.32 -8.92
CA GLN A 27 -10.89 7.09 -10.01
C GLN A 27 -9.81 7.75 -10.86
N ALA A 28 -8.82 8.37 -10.24
CA ALA A 28 -7.75 9.07 -10.93
C ALA A 28 -6.84 8.15 -11.79
N VAL A 29 -6.85 6.84 -11.57
CA VAL A 29 -6.17 5.89 -12.45
C VAL A 29 -6.95 5.65 -13.74
N ASN A 30 -8.28 5.65 -13.67
CA ASN A 30 -9.15 5.32 -14.81
C ASN A 30 -9.60 6.56 -15.60
N ASP A 31 -9.24 7.75 -15.15
CA ASP A 31 -9.66 9.01 -15.72
C ASP A 31 -8.45 9.70 -16.38
N ASP A 32 -8.49 9.80 -17.71
CA ASP A 32 -7.43 10.35 -18.55
C ASP A 32 -7.04 11.79 -18.18
N HIS A 33 -7.93 12.55 -17.55
CA HIS A 33 -7.63 13.90 -17.05
C HIS A 33 -6.51 13.92 -15.99
N PHE A 34 -6.27 12.78 -15.32
CA PHE A 34 -5.25 12.65 -14.28
C PHE A 34 -3.99 11.96 -14.77
N HIS A 35 -3.85 11.64 -16.07
CA HIS A 35 -2.70 10.91 -16.60
C HIS A 35 -1.35 11.51 -16.15
N ASP A 36 -1.22 12.83 -16.17
CA ASP A 36 0.02 13.52 -15.74
C ASP A 36 0.24 13.47 -14.22
N GLN A 37 -0.82 13.23 -13.44
CA GLN A 37 -0.80 13.23 -11.98
C GLN A 37 -0.67 11.82 -11.39
N GLN A 38 -0.82 10.77 -12.19
CA GLN A 38 -0.80 9.38 -11.72
C GLN A 38 0.47 9.01 -10.93
N PHE A 39 1.65 9.51 -11.34
CA PHE A 39 2.89 9.32 -10.60
C PHE A 39 2.92 10.06 -9.26
N ILE A 40 2.36 11.27 -9.20
CA ILE A 40 2.25 12.06 -7.98
C ILE A 40 1.30 11.35 -7.00
N LEU A 41 0.18 10.86 -7.51
CA LEU A 41 -0.80 10.11 -6.73
C LEU A 41 -0.18 8.82 -6.18
N LEU A 42 0.51 8.05 -7.00
CA LEU A 42 1.20 6.83 -6.58
C LEU A 42 2.23 7.12 -5.47
N SER A 43 3.05 8.16 -5.64
CA SER A 43 4.01 8.60 -4.62
C SER A 43 3.33 9.03 -3.31
N SER A 44 2.19 9.72 -3.43
CA SER A 44 1.40 10.15 -2.28
C SER A 44 0.82 8.96 -1.52
N LEU A 45 0.37 7.92 -2.24
CA LEU A 45 -0.11 6.67 -1.66
C LEU A 45 1.00 5.96 -0.87
N CYS A 46 2.22 5.89 -1.41
CA CYS A 46 3.39 5.35 -0.70
C CYS A 46 3.64 6.08 0.62
N ARG A 47 3.61 7.42 0.59
CA ARG A 47 3.82 8.25 1.79
C ARG A 47 2.73 8.02 2.83
N ILE A 48 1.46 7.93 2.41
CA ILE A 48 0.34 7.64 3.33
C ILE A 48 0.55 6.29 4.03
N MET A 49 0.91 5.24 3.28
CA MET A 49 1.21 3.93 3.87
C MET A 49 2.36 4.00 4.87
N ALA A 50 3.48 4.62 4.49
CA ALA A 50 4.63 4.77 5.38
C ALA A 50 4.29 5.54 6.67
N MET A 51 3.49 6.61 6.57
CA MET A 51 3.07 7.38 7.75
C MET A 51 2.15 6.59 8.68
N ILE A 52 1.16 5.87 8.14
CA ILE A 52 0.27 5.03 8.96
C ILE A 52 1.06 3.90 9.63
N SER A 53 2.02 3.31 8.92
CA SER A 53 2.90 2.27 9.47
C SER A 53 3.77 2.82 10.60
N ALA A 54 4.28 4.05 10.48
CA ALA A 54 5.10 4.71 11.49
C ALA A 54 4.31 5.03 12.77
N ASP A 55 2.99 5.27 12.67
CA ASP A 55 2.11 5.44 13.83
C ASP A 55 1.92 4.14 14.65
N GLY A 56 2.39 2.98 14.14
CA GLY A 56 2.37 1.70 14.85
C GLY A 56 0.97 1.10 15.02
N THR A 57 0.00 1.54 14.20
CA THR A 57 -1.37 1.03 14.25
C THR A 57 -1.56 -0.21 13.38
N ASP A 58 -2.56 -1.03 13.70
CA ASP A 58 -3.00 -2.18 12.90
C ASP A 58 -3.85 -1.78 11.67
N PHE A 59 -3.97 -0.47 11.39
CA PHE A 59 -4.92 0.03 10.42
C PHE A 59 -4.63 -0.42 9.00
N LEU A 60 -3.35 -0.46 8.59
CA LEU A 60 -2.96 -0.98 7.28
C LEU A 60 -3.34 -2.44 7.12
N ASP A 61 -3.11 -3.28 8.13
CA ASP A 61 -3.49 -4.69 8.12
C ASP A 61 -5.02 -4.89 7.99
N ALA A 62 -5.79 -4.06 8.70
CA ALA A 62 -7.25 -4.08 8.68
C ALA A 62 -7.83 -3.62 7.34
N THR A 63 -7.07 -2.83 6.57
CA THR A 63 -7.51 -2.24 5.30
C THR A 63 -6.69 -2.70 4.08
N ALA A 64 -5.81 -3.67 4.29
CA ALA A 64 -4.86 -4.14 3.30
C ALA A 64 -5.53 -4.66 2.03
N ASP A 65 -6.72 -5.26 2.13
CA ASP A 65 -7.55 -5.71 1.01
C ASP A 65 -7.95 -4.56 0.09
N LYS A 66 -8.36 -3.43 0.68
CA LYS A 66 -8.82 -2.24 -0.06
C LYS A 66 -7.66 -1.51 -0.69
N MET A 67 -6.55 -1.38 0.05
CA MET A 67 -5.31 -0.81 -0.47
C MET A 67 -4.78 -1.63 -1.66
N LEU A 68 -4.82 -2.97 -1.57
CA LEU A 68 -4.44 -3.88 -2.66
C LEU A 68 -5.24 -3.60 -3.93
N ILE A 69 -6.56 -3.41 -3.82
CA ILE A 69 -7.43 -3.11 -4.98
C ILE A 69 -7.00 -1.80 -5.66
N VAL A 70 -6.66 -0.77 -4.87
CA VAL A 70 -6.19 0.51 -5.41
C VAL A 70 -4.82 0.35 -6.08
N LEU A 71 -3.85 -0.27 -5.41
CA LEU A 71 -2.51 -0.51 -5.96
C LEU A 71 -2.53 -1.34 -7.24
N ARG A 72 -3.46 -2.30 -7.33
CA ARG A 72 -3.66 -3.08 -8.55
C ARG A 72 -4.01 -2.20 -9.74
N ALA A 73 -4.81 -1.16 -9.56
CA ALA A 73 -5.13 -0.23 -10.65
C ALA A 73 -3.86 0.49 -11.15
N PHE A 74 -2.98 0.90 -10.24
CA PHE A 74 -1.71 1.57 -10.59
C PHE A 74 -0.66 0.64 -11.21
N THR A 75 -0.88 -0.68 -11.26
CA THR A 75 0.14 -1.63 -11.74
C THR A 75 0.48 -1.42 -13.22
N SER A 76 -0.42 -0.85 -14.01
CA SER A 76 -0.17 -0.45 -15.39
C SER A 76 0.95 0.60 -15.55
N LEU A 77 1.32 1.32 -14.48
CA LEU A 77 2.43 2.27 -14.48
C LEU A 77 3.82 1.61 -14.42
N GLY A 78 3.89 0.28 -14.45
CA GLY A 78 5.12 -0.48 -14.56
C GLY A 78 6.11 -0.22 -13.42
N VAL A 79 7.33 0.17 -13.76
CA VAL A 79 8.45 0.35 -12.81
C VAL A 79 8.09 1.27 -11.63
N ALA A 80 7.34 2.35 -11.88
CA ALA A 80 6.93 3.24 -10.80
C ALA A 80 6.04 2.52 -9.77
N ALA A 81 5.11 1.70 -10.24
CA ALA A 81 4.21 0.92 -9.38
C ALA A 81 4.95 -0.10 -8.52
N ALA A 82 6.08 -0.63 -8.99
CA ALA A 82 6.88 -1.58 -8.22
C ALA A 82 7.36 -0.99 -6.89
N SER A 83 7.69 0.31 -6.86
CA SER A 83 8.06 0.99 -5.61
C SER A 83 6.91 1.05 -4.61
N ALA A 84 5.69 1.30 -5.08
CA ALA A 84 4.48 1.35 -4.25
C ALA A 84 4.10 -0.02 -3.71
N TRP A 85 4.24 -1.06 -4.54
CA TRP A 85 4.07 -2.44 -4.11
C TRP A 85 5.10 -2.84 -3.05
N LYS A 86 6.36 -2.41 -3.18
CA LYS A 86 7.37 -2.63 -2.16
C LYS A 86 6.97 -2.01 -0.82
N THR A 87 6.57 -0.74 -0.82
CA THR A 87 6.09 -0.06 0.41
C THR A 87 4.88 -0.77 1.02
N TYR A 88 3.92 -1.20 0.21
CA TYR A 88 2.78 -1.98 0.71
C TYR A 88 3.22 -3.28 1.37
N ILE A 89 4.09 -4.07 0.72
CA ILE A 89 4.58 -5.33 1.28
C ILE A 89 5.40 -5.10 2.55
N GLU A 90 6.19 -4.03 2.62
CA GLU A 90 7.02 -3.67 3.79
C GLU A 90 6.18 -3.27 5.01
N THR A 91 5.06 -2.59 4.79
CA THR A 91 4.27 -1.95 5.86
C THR A 91 3.23 -2.87 6.51
N LEU A 92 2.99 -4.06 5.94
CA LEU A 92 2.07 -5.04 6.52
C LEU A 92 2.70 -5.85 7.66
N SER A 93 1.89 -6.51 8.49
CA SER A 93 2.41 -7.63 9.31
C SER A 93 2.59 -8.90 8.49
N ASP A 94 3.38 -9.85 8.99
CA ASP A 94 3.54 -11.18 8.38
C ASP A 94 2.19 -11.90 8.21
N LYS A 95 1.30 -11.76 9.20
CA LYS A 95 -0.04 -12.36 9.17
C LYS A 95 -0.90 -11.77 8.05
N ALA A 96 -0.90 -10.45 7.90
CA ALA A 96 -1.67 -9.78 6.85
C ALA A 96 -1.11 -10.09 5.46
N LEU A 97 0.22 -10.08 5.32
CA LEU A 97 0.89 -10.44 4.07
C LEU A 97 0.59 -11.89 3.68
N LEU A 98 0.72 -12.86 4.59
CA LEU A 98 0.39 -14.27 4.31
C LEU A 98 -1.06 -14.46 3.85
N ARG A 99 -2.01 -13.78 4.52
CA ARG A 99 -3.42 -13.84 4.16
C ARG A 99 -3.68 -13.33 2.74
N LEU A 100 -2.97 -12.28 2.32
CA LEU A 100 -3.18 -11.62 1.03
C LEU A 100 -2.18 -12.05 -0.05
N LEU A 101 -1.19 -12.87 0.28
CA LEU A 101 -0.09 -13.25 -0.60
C LEU A 101 -0.56 -13.75 -1.97
N PRO A 102 -1.57 -14.63 -2.10
CA PRO A 102 -2.04 -15.06 -3.41
C PRO A 102 -2.55 -13.89 -4.26
N HIS A 103 -3.32 -12.98 -3.64
CA HIS A 103 -3.85 -11.80 -4.31
C HIS A 103 -2.76 -10.79 -4.66
N THR A 104 -1.75 -10.63 -3.80
CA THR A 104 -0.58 -9.79 -4.06
C THR A 104 0.19 -10.31 -5.26
N LEU A 105 0.53 -11.61 -5.29
CA LEU A 105 1.27 -12.23 -6.39
C LEU A 105 0.57 -12.06 -7.74
N VAL A 106 -0.73 -12.34 -7.80
CA VAL A 106 -1.54 -12.13 -9.02
C VAL A 106 -1.58 -10.67 -9.43
N SER A 107 -1.54 -9.74 -8.48
CA SER A 107 -1.62 -8.30 -8.79
C SER A 107 -0.29 -7.72 -9.23
N ILE A 108 0.85 -8.26 -8.79
CA ILE A 108 2.19 -7.80 -9.19
C ILE A 108 2.76 -8.56 -10.39
N GLU A 109 2.10 -9.64 -10.84
CA GLU A 109 2.55 -10.45 -11.98
C GLU A 109 2.89 -9.61 -13.24
N PRO A 110 2.08 -8.61 -13.64
CA PRO A 110 2.40 -7.77 -14.81
C PRO A 110 3.72 -6.99 -14.68
N LEU A 111 4.26 -6.86 -13.46
CA LEU A 111 5.53 -6.18 -13.21
C LEU A 111 6.74 -7.08 -13.42
N PHE A 112 6.57 -8.40 -13.55
CA PHE A 112 7.70 -9.35 -13.66
C PHE A 112 8.47 -9.24 -14.98
N GLN A 113 7.91 -8.54 -15.97
CA GLN A 113 8.66 -8.12 -17.16
C GLN A 113 9.79 -7.14 -16.80
N TYR A 114 9.64 -6.35 -15.73
CA TYR A 114 10.64 -5.42 -15.22
C TYR A 114 11.54 -6.06 -14.14
N GLU A 115 12.76 -5.55 -14.00
CA GLU A 115 13.69 -6.03 -12.97
C GLU A 115 13.17 -5.72 -11.56
N GLU A 116 12.56 -4.55 -11.39
CA GLU A 116 11.98 -4.09 -10.13
C GLU A 116 10.85 -5.01 -9.66
N GLY A 117 9.99 -5.48 -10.58
CA GLY A 117 8.96 -6.45 -10.25
C GLY A 117 9.53 -7.80 -9.81
N ARG A 118 10.61 -8.26 -10.46
CA ARG A 118 11.32 -9.49 -10.03
C ARG A 118 11.99 -9.33 -8.66
N LYS A 119 12.51 -8.13 -8.36
CA LYS A 119 13.03 -7.80 -7.02
C LYS A 119 11.95 -7.88 -5.94
N LEU A 120 10.68 -7.62 -6.25
CA LEU A 120 9.58 -7.81 -5.29
C LEU A 120 9.41 -9.28 -4.89
N LEU A 121 9.50 -10.22 -5.83
CA LEU A 121 9.44 -11.65 -5.52
C LEU A 121 10.58 -12.05 -4.60
N LYS A 122 11.80 -11.62 -4.94
CA LYS A 122 12.98 -11.86 -4.10
C LYS A 122 12.78 -11.29 -2.69
N TYR A 123 12.28 -10.06 -2.61
CA TYR A 123 11.98 -9.42 -1.34
C TYR A 123 10.98 -10.23 -0.50
N ILE A 124 9.85 -10.63 -1.08
CA ILE A 124 8.80 -11.40 -0.39
C ILE A 124 9.34 -12.73 0.15
N PHE A 125 10.04 -13.49 -0.69
CA PHE A 125 10.40 -14.88 -0.37
C PHE A 125 11.75 -15.04 0.34
N GLU A 126 12.72 -14.15 0.08
CA GLU A 126 14.08 -14.28 0.60
C GLU A 126 14.38 -13.27 1.72
N GLU A 127 13.92 -12.02 1.59
CA GLU A 127 14.32 -10.93 2.49
C GLU A 127 13.34 -10.75 3.66
N ARG A 128 12.04 -10.86 3.40
CA ARG A 128 10.99 -10.68 4.40
C ARG A 128 11.00 -11.74 5.49
N ARG A 129 11.63 -12.90 5.25
CA ARG A 129 11.80 -14.03 6.18
C ARG A 129 10.58 -14.23 7.08
N LEU A 130 9.41 -14.45 6.45
CA LEU A 130 8.11 -14.61 7.12
C LEU A 130 8.28 -15.48 8.36
N HIS A 131 8.21 -14.88 9.54
CA HIS A 131 8.48 -15.60 10.77
C HIS A 131 7.22 -16.39 11.11
N PHE A 132 7.22 -17.67 10.73
CA PHE A 132 6.25 -18.66 11.19
C PHE A 132 6.46 -18.88 12.69
N ALA A 133 6.01 -17.95 13.51
CA ALA A 133 5.92 -18.19 14.94
C ALA A 133 4.84 -19.26 15.15
N ALA A 134 5.27 -20.52 15.21
CA ALA A 134 4.50 -21.56 15.85
C ALA A 134 4.42 -21.20 17.35
N LYS A 135 3.27 -20.67 17.76
CA LYS A 135 2.81 -20.71 19.14
C LYS A 135 1.30 -20.93 19.16
#